data_AF-A0A0G1LBA6-F1
#
_entry.id   AF-A0A0G1LBA6-F1
#
_cell.length_a   1.000
_cell.length_b   1.000
_cell.length_c   1.000
_cell.angle_alpha   90.00
_cell.angle_beta   90.00
_cell.angle_gamma   90.00
#
_symmetry.space_group_name_H-M   'P 1'
#
loop_
_entity.id
_entity.type
_entity.pdbx_description
1 polymer ?
#
loop_
_entity_poly.entity_id
_entity_poly.type
_entity_poly.pdbx_seq_one_letter_code
_entity_poly.pdbx_strand_id
1 'polypeptide(L)'
;MLDIKNYKNRIEKAARQNLGDFGNNILYKMCENYPGHKEESVIIGKIWLIGRAYAASVERRRNKEKNEVSDNFYIKKVMPAIRASNIDKWLSALDSGKGINEQNILKILQTHNNLLKTLFDLTGQNKRSLSSKYLHFHKPNLFFIYDNRASGTLGKFVDRVPKENANGVDKTYSIFVRKCLNLQDKIRDELRVNLTPRQLDNFIIDIANNGI
;
A
#
# COMPACT_ATOMS: atom_id res chain seq x y z
N MET A 1 -20.09 13.69 -8.15
CA MET A 1 -19.50 12.83 -7.10
C MET A 1 -20.61 12.03 -6.45
N LEU A 2 -20.39 10.75 -6.14
CA LEU A 2 -21.37 9.93 -5.44
C LEU A 2 -21.56 10.41 -3.99
N ASP A 3 -22.81 10.37 -3.52
CA ASP A 3 -23.15 10.62 -2.13
C ASP A 3 -22.81 9.39 -1.28
N ILE A 4 -22.00 9.57 -0.24
CA ILE A 4 -21.54 8.47 0.63
C ILE A 4 -22.67 7.92 1.49
N LYS A 5 -23.74 8.68 1.75
CA LYS A 5 -24.87 8.25 2.58
C LYS A 5 -25.59 7.06 1.97
N ASN A 6 -25.64 7.00 0.65
CA ASN A 6 -26.22 5.88 -0.11
C ASN A 6 -25.47 4.56 0.09
N TYR A 7 -24.24 4.60 0.62
CA TYR A 7 -23.38 3.44 0.81
C TYR A 7 -23.12 3.11 2.28
N LYS A 8 -23.88 3.71 3.21
CA LYS A 8 -23.70 3.54 4.66
C LYS A 8 -23.56 2.07 5.08
N ASN A 9 -24.48 1.21 4.63
CA ASN A 9 -24.45 -0.23 4.98
C ASN A 9 -23.16 -0.93 4.51
N ARG A 10 -22.65 -0.54 3.33
CA ARG A 10 -21.42 -1.11 2.76
C ARG A 10 -20.18 -0.60 3.48
N ILE A 11 -20.19 0.67 3.88
CA ILE A 11 -19.15 1.29 4.72
C ILE A 11 -19.09 0.61 6.09
N GLU A 12 -20.24 0.43 6.76
CA GLU A 12 -20.31 -0.26 8.05
C GLU A 12 -19.89 -1.72 7.94
N LYS A 13 -20.24 -2.40 6.84
CA LYS A 13 -19.75 -3.76 6.55
C LYS A 13 -18.23 -3.77 6.38
N ALA A 14 -17.66 -2.82 5.63
CA ALA A 14 -16.22 -2.73 5.41
C ALA A 14 -15.42 -2.41 6.69
N ALA A 15 -16.05 -1.75 7.67
CA ALA A 15 -15.49 -1.51 9.00
C ALA A 15 -15.39 -2.79 9.86
N ARG A 16 -16.18 -3.82 9.55
CA ARG A 16 -16.13 -5.11 10.26
C ARG A 16 -15.03 -6.01 9.68
N GLN A 17 -14.57 -6.97 10.48
CA GLN A 17 -13.68 -8.01 9.99
C GLN A 17 -14.35 -8.84 8.89
N ASN A 18 -13.60 -9.19 7.86
CA ASN A 18 -14.01 -9.95 6.69
C ASN A 18 -13.35 -11.34 6.66
N LEU A 19 -13.95 -12.28 5.94
CA LEU A 19 -13.45 -13.66 5.82
C LEU A 19 -12.00 -13.77 5.31
N GLY A 20 -11.54 -12.80 4.52
CA GLY A 20 -10.15 -12.74 4.02
C GLY A 20 -9.12 -12.25 5.05
N ASP A 21 -9.54 -11.87 6.26
CA ASP A 21 -8.66 -11.23 7.24
C ASP A 21 -7.67 -12.20 7.87
N PHE A 22 -7.95 -13.51 7.90
CA PHE A 22 -6.98 -14.47 8.44
C PHE A 22 -5.66 -14.43 7.65
N GLY A 23 -5.71 -14.51 6.33
CA GLY A 23 -4.50 -14.43 5.49
C GLY A 23 -3.75 -13.11 5.66
N ASN A 24 -4.48 -11.99 5.76
CA ASN A 24 -3.88 -10.69 6.03
C ASN A 24 -3.24 -10.62 7.42
N ASN A 25 -3.88 -11.20 8.43
CA ASN A 25 -3.35 -11.28 9.79
C ASN A 25 -2.05 -12.07 9.85
N ILE A 26 -1.89 -13.12 9.03
CA ILE A 26 -0.60 -13.81 8.91
C ILE A 26 0.48 -12.87 8.34
N LEU A 27 0.16 -12.08 7.31
CA LEU A 27 1.10 -11.12 6.73
C LEU A 27 1.44 -9.97 7.69
N TYR A 28 0.46 -9.45 8.44
CA TYR A 28 0.70 -8.46 9.49
C TYR A 28 1.60 -9.03 10.58
N LYS A 29 1.28 -10.21 11.12
CA LYS A 29 2.10 -10.90 12.14
C LYS A 29 3.52 -11.16 11.65
N MET A 30 3.72 -11.50 10.38
CA MET A 30 5.05 -11.65 9.80
C MET A 30 5.85 -10.34 9.85
N CYS A 31 5.25 -9.22 9.45
CA CYS A 31 5.91 -7.91 9.49
C CYS A 31 6.07 -7.36 10.92
N GLU A 32 5.18 -7.73 11.84
CA GLU A 32 5.25 -7.36 13.26
C GLU A 32 6.34 -8.14 14.00
N ASN A 33 6.37 -9.46 13.85
CA ASN A 33 7.35 -10.34 14.51
C ASN A 33 8.75 -10.17 13.93
N TYR A 34 8.85 -9.82 12.65
CA TYR A 34 10.11 -9.58 11.96
C TYR A 34 10.08 -8.19 11.33
N PRO A 35 10.26 -7.09 12.07
CA PRO A 35 10.10 -5.74 11.51
C PRO A 35 11.24 -5.34 10.58
N GLY A 36 12.47 -5.79 10.86
CA GLY A 36 13.68 -5.40 10.13
C GLY A 36 13.97 -6.19 8.85
N HIS A 37 15.00 -5.75 8.11
CA HIS A 37 15.43 -6.34 6.84
C HIS A 37 16.90 -6.79 6.90
N LYS A 38 17.26 -7.54 7.96
CA LYS A 38 18.61 -8.08 8.16
C LYS A 38 18.77 -9.51 7.66
N GLU A 39 17.83 -10.40 7.97
CA GLU A 39 17.92 -11.83 7.63
C GLU A 39 17.43 -12.10 6.20
N GLU A 40 18.16 -12.91 5.43
CA GLU A 40 17.88 -13.15 4.01
C GLU A 40 16.53 -13.82 3.78
N SER A 41 16.27 -14.88 4.54
CA SER A 41 15.04 -15.66 4.48
C SER A 41 13.82 -14.79 4.80
N VAL A 42 13.93 -13.89 5.78
CA VAL A 42 12.89 -12.95 6.17
C VAL A 42 12.60 -11.95 5.05
N ILE A 43 13.64 -11.34 4.44
CA ILE A 43 13.46 -10.38 3.34
C ILE A 43 12.77 -11.05 2.15
N ILE A 44 13.28 -12.22 1.74
CA ILE A 44 12.71 -12.99 0.62
C ILE A 44 11.27 -13.35 0.94
N GLY A 45 11.02 -13.93 2.11
CA GLY A 45 9.70 -14.36 2.56
C GLY A 45 8.67 -13.23 2.53
N LYS A 46 9.01 -12.05 3.06
CA LYS A 46 8.09 -10.89 3.06
C LYS A 46 7.69 -10.46 1.65
N ILE A 47 8.67 -10.21 0.79
CA ILE A 47 8.38 -9.71 -0.57
C ILE A 47 7.64 -10.75 -1.38
N TRP A 48 8.03 -12.01 -1.25
CA TRP A 48 7.41 -13.11 -1.96
C TRP A 48 5.96 -13.32 -1.52
N LEU A 49 5.70 -13.45 -0.22
CA LEU A 49 4.37 -13.72 0.32
C LEU A 49 3.42 -12.55 0.06
N ILE A 50 3.83 -11.31 0.36
CA ILE A 50 3.01 -10.12 0.11
C ILE A 50 2.76 -9.95 -1.39
N GLY A 51 3.80 -10.13 -2.21
CA GLY A 51 3.70 -10.03 -3.67
C GLY A 51 2.72 -11.03 -4.26
N ARG A 52 2.77 -12.29 -3.82
CA ARG A 52 1.89 -13.35 -4.34
C ARG A 52 0.46 -13.24 -3.82
N ALA A 53 0.28 -13.00 -2.52
CA ALA A 53 -1.05 -12.88 -1.91
C ALA A 53 -1.90 -11.79 -2.58
N TYR A 54 -1.25 -10.73 -3.08
CA TYR A 54 -1.92 -9.58 -3.67
C TYR A 54 -1.78 -9.44 -5.19
N ALA A 55 -1.38 -10.53 -5.87
CA ALA A 55 -1.13 -10.55 -7.30
C ALA A 55 -0.34 -9.30 -7.73
N ALA A 56 0.75 -9.02 -7.01
CA ALA A 56 1.63 -7.87 -7.10
C ALA A 56 3.11 -8.27 -7.17
N SER A 57 3.41 -9.54 -7.50
CA SER A 57 4.76 -10.12 -7.43
C SER A 57 5.82 -9.28 -8.17
N VAL A 58 6.97 -9.09 -7.50
CA VAL A 58 8.13 -8.36 -8.04
C VAL A 58 8.68 -9.01 -9.31
N GLU A 59 8.60 -10.34 -9.39
CA GLU A 59 9.07 -11.18 -10.51
C GLU A 59 8.32 -10.93 -11.84
N ARG A 60 7.11 -10.36 -11.81
CA ARG A 60 6.35 -10.03 -13.03
C ARG A 60 6.90 -8.77 -13.67
N ARG A 61 8.00 -8.86 -14.40
CA ARG A 61 8.75 -7.72 -14.94
C ARG A 61 9.07 -7.83 -16.43
N ARG A 62 9.36 -6.69 -17.06
CA ARG A 62 9.67 -6.61 -18.51
C ARG A 62 11.08 -7.10 -18.83
N ASN A 63 12.04 -6.85 -17.95
CA ASN A 63 13.46 -7.21 -18.10
C ASN A 63 13.77 -8.63 -17.60
N LYS A 64 12.87 -9.59 -17.83
CA LYS A 64 13.08 -10.99 -17.44
C LYS A 64 13.89 -11.70 -18.52
N GLU A 65 15.04 -12.26 -18.17
CA GLU A 65 15.81 -13.11 -19.08
C GLU A 65 15.06 -14.43 -19.32
N LYS A 66 15.12 -14.96 -20.55
CA LYS A 66 14.32 -16.13 -20.98
C LYS A 66 14.52 -17.37 -20.08
N ASN A 67 15.71 -17.53 -19.50
CA ASN A 67 16.08 -18.68 -18.68
C ASN A 67 16.24 -18.35 -17.18
N GLU A 68 15.79 -17.17 -16.74
CA GLU A 68 15.93 -16.81 -15.32
C GLU A 68 14.92 -17.58 -14.47
N VAL A 69 15.47 -18.42 -13.57
CA VAL A 69 14.72 -19.09 -12.51
C VAL A 69 14.26 -18.06 -11.48
N SER A 70 12.97 -18.11 -11.12
CA SER A 70 12.36 -17.13 -10.21
C SER A 70 13.11 -17.01 -8.88
N ASP A 71 13.51 -18.13 -8.28
CA ASP A 71 14.20 -18.15 -6.99
C ASP A 71 15.56 -17.45 -7.07
N ASN A 72 16.28 -17.62 -8.18
CA ASN A 72 17.53 -16.91 -8.43
C ASN A 72 17.33 -15.39 -8.48
N PHE A 73 16.19 -14.91 -9.00
CA PHE A 73 15.89 -13.48 -8.98
C PHE A 73 15.72 -12.95 -7.55
N TYR A 74 15.02 -13.69 -6.68
CA TYR A 74 14.87 -13.28 -5.29
C TYR A 74 16.21 -13.29 -4.55
N ILE A 75 16.96 -14.38 -4.67
CA ILE A 75 18.22 -14.58 -3.94
C ILE A 75 19.31 -13.62 -4.44
N LYS A 76 19.46 -13.47 -5.76
CA LYS A 76 20.60 -12.74 -6.35
C LYS A 76 20.33 -11.25 -6.62
N LYS A 77 19.07 -10.82 -6.68
CA LYS A 77 18.71 -9.44 -7.05
C LYS A 77 17.85 -8.76 -5.99
N VAL A 78 16.69 -9.33 -5.66
CA VAL A 78 15.71 -8.68 -4.76
C VAL A 78 16.26 -8.57 -3.33
N MET A 79 16.72 -9.67 -2.75
CA MET A 79 17.22 -9.70 -1.37
C MET A 79 18.40 -8.72 -1.18
N PRO A 80 19.46 -8.76 -2.00
CA PRO A 80 20.59 -7.83 -1.84
C PRO A 80 20.18 -6.37 -1.95
N ALA A 81 19.30 -6.03 -2.91
CA ALA A 81 18.85 -4.65 -3.09
C ALA A 81 18.02 -4.12 -1.91
N ILE A 82 17.17 -4.96 -1.32
CA ILE A 82 16.36 -4.58 -0.16
C ILE A 82 17.22 -4.49 1.10
N ARG A 83 18.13 -5.45 1.30
CA ARG A 83 19.09 -5.42 2.41
C ARG A 83 20.01 -4.20 2.35
N ALA A 84 20.47 -3.83 1.15
CA ALA A 84 21.32 -2.65 0.94
C ALA A 84 20.53 -1.33 0.96
N SER A 85 19.19 -1.38 0.92
CA SER A 85 18.36 -0.20 0.99
C SER A 85 18.29 0.38 2.40
N ASN A 86 17.83 1.63 2.50
CA ASN A 86 17.60 2.29 3.78
C ASN A 86 16.17 2.05 4.33
N ILE A 87 15.50 0.96 3.95
CA ILE A 87 14.09 0.72 4.28
C ILE A 87 13.80 0.74 5.78
N ASP A 88 14.67 0.14 6.60
CA ASP A 88 14.51 0.15 8.06
C ASP A 88 14.64 1.58 8.63
N LYS A 89 15.53 2.40 8.06
CA LYS A 89 15.68 3.82 8.42
C LYS A 89 14.46 4.63 8.01
N TRP A 90 13.90 4.38 6.82
CA TRP A 90 12.68 5.06 6.38
C TRP A 90 11.49 4.71 7.26
N LEU A 91 11.30 3.42 7.59
CA LEU A 91 10.19 2.93 8.41
C LEU A 91 10.29 3.37 9.87
N SER A 92 11.50 3.41 10.45
CA SER A 92 11.71 3.86 11.84
C SER A 92 11.51 5.37 12.02
N ALA A 93 11.69 6.17 10.95
CA ALA A 93 11.44 7.60 10.98
C ALA A 93 9.94 7.98 10.96
N LEU A 94 9.03 6.99 10.84
CA LEU A 94 7.58 7.20 10.79
C LEU A 94 6.93 6.88 12.14
N ASP A 95 6.20 7.85 12.70
CA ASP A 95 5.37 7.64 13.89
C ASP A 95 4.10 6.87 13.50
N SER A 96 3.96 5.66 14.05
CA SER A 96 2.86 4.75 13.72
C SER A 96 1.62 4.94 14.60
N GLY A 97 1.74 5.70 15.70
CA GLY A 97 0.68 5.84 16.70
C GLY A 97 -0.39 6.88 16.37
N LYS A 98 -0.12 7.82 15.45
CA LYS A 98 -0.99 8.99 15.21
C LYS A 98 -1.76 8.99 13.88
N GLY A 99 -1.69 7.91 13.09
CA GLY A 99 -2.24 7.91 11.74
C GLY A 99 -1.57 8.95 10.84
N ILE A 100 -2.16 9.25 9.69
CA ILE A 100 -1.64 10.22 8.72
C ILE A 100 -2.12 11.63 9.09
N ASN A 101 -1.21 12.61 9.06
CA ASN A 101 -1.49 14.02 9.32
C ASN A 101 -0.56 14.93 8.50
N GLU A 102 -0.81 16.23 8.53
CA GLU A 102 -0.02 17.23 7.79
C GLU A 102 1.48 17.21 8.14
N GLN A 103 1.83 16.85 9.38
CA GLN A 103 3.23 16.82 9.82
C GLN A 103 3.99 15.60 9.31
N ASN A 104 3.31 14.49 9.01
CA ASN A 104 3.96 13.22 8.64
C ASN A 104 3.71 12.78 7.18
N ILE A 105 2.68 13.30 6.50
CA ILE A 105 2.27 12.85 5.16
C ILE A 105 3.42 12.93 4.15
N LEU A 106 4.25 13.98 4.20
CA LEU A 106 5.39 14.11 3.30
C LEU A 106 6.40 12.96 3.47
N LYS A 107 6.74 12.61 4.72
CA LYS A 107 7.69 11.51 5.00
C LYS A 107 7.12 10.15 4.58
N ILE A 108 5.82 9.95 4.72
CA ILE A 108 5.12 8.73 4.27
C ILE A 108 5.22 8.62 2.74
N LEU A 109 4.89 9.68 2.02
CA LEU A 109 4.96 9.72 0.55
C LEU A 109 6.40 9.54 0.03
N GLN A 110 7.38 10.12 0.70
CA GLN A 110 8.79 9.93 0.39
C GLN A 110 9.25 8.49 0.66
N THR A 111 8.82 7.88 1.78
CA THR A 111 9.11 6.48 2.10
C THR A 111 8.57 5.54 1.01
N HIS A 112 7.32 5.77 0.58
CA HIS A 112 6.75 5.04 -0.54
C HIS A 112 7.57 5.21 -1.83
N ASN A 113 7.93 6.44 -2.17
CA ASN A 113 8.72 6.71 -3.38
C ASN A 113 10.13 6.11 -3.33
N ASN A 114 10.75 6.06 -2.16
CA ASN A 114 12.07 5.45 -1.97
C ASN A 114 12.03 3.95 -2.27
N LEU A 115 11.05 3.22 -1.71
CA LEU A 115 10.86 1.81 -2.03
C LEU A 115 10.49 1.61 -3.50
N LEU A 116 9.63 2.47 -4.07
CA LEU A 116 9.26 2.42 -5.47
C LEU A 116 10.50 2.53 -6.39
N LYS A 117 11.43 3.42 -6.08
CA LYS A 117 12.70 3.57 -6.82
C LYS A 117 13.58 2.34 -6.69
N THR A 118 13.77 1.81 -5.48
CA THR A 118 14.52 0.56 -5.27
C THR A 118 13.95 -0.59 -6.12
N LEU A 119 12.63 -0.72 -6.19
CA LEU A 119 11.98 -1.75 -7.02
C LEU A 119 12.01 -1.42 -8.52
N PHE A 120 12.01 -0.13 -8.89
CA PHE A 120 12.16 0.30 -10.28
C PHE A 120 13.54 -0.09 -10.81
N ASP A 121 14.60 0.16 -10.06
CA ASP A 121 15.98 -0.17 -10.46
C ASP A 121 16.15 -1.68 -10.71
N LEU A 122 15.44 -2.52 -9.95
CA LEU A 122 15.42 -3.97 -10.13
C LEU A 122 14.63 -4.44 -11.36
N THR A 123 13.53 -3.76 -11.69
CA THR A 123 12.50 -4.32 -12.58
C THR A 123 12.24 -3.51 -13.84
N GLY A 124 12.80 -2.31 -13.95
CA GLY A 124 12.49 -1.32 -14.98
C GLY A 124 11.01 -0.88 -14.98
N GLN A 125 10.29 -1.11 -13.88
CA GLN A 125 8.85 -0.88 -13.81
C GLN A 125 8.45 -0.19 -12.51
N ASN A 126 7.46 0.70 -12.62
CA ASN A 126 6.86 1.35 -11.47
C ASN A 126 5.99 0.37 -10.67
N LYS A 127 6.61 -0.33 -9.71
CA LYS A 127 5.97 -1.29 -8.79
C LYS A 127 5.15 -0.61 -7.68
N ARG A 128 4.28 0.33 -8.05
CA ARG A 128 3.49 1.17 -7.13
C ARG A 128 2.58 0.34 -6.22
N SER A 129 1.84 -0.59 -6.82
CA SER A 129 0.96 -1.48 -6.06
C SER A 129 1.75 -2.32 -5.04
N LEU A 130 2.85 -2.95 -5.46
CA LEU A 130 3.70 -3.71 -4.55
C LEU A 130 4.27 -2.84 -3.43
N SER A 131 4.80 -1.66 -3.76
CA SER A 131 5.40 -0.74 -2.79
C SER A 131 4.39 -0.34 -1.70
N SER A 132 3.19 0.08 -2.10
CA SER A 132 2.12 0.45 -1.17
C SER A 132 1.68 -0.71 -0.26
N LYS A 133 1.52 -1.92 -0.82
CA LYS A 133 1.11 -3.11 -0.07
C LYS A 133 2.18 -3.55 0.91
N TYR A 134 3.43 -3.59 0.47
CA TYR A 134 4.56 -3.92 1.31
C TYR A 134 4.64 -3.00 2.52
N LEU A 135 4.59 -1.68 2.30
CA LEU A 135 4.62 -0.68 3.36
C LEU A 135 3.38 -0.72 4.25
N HIS A 136 2.21 -1.02 3.68
CA HIS A 136 0.98 -1.22 4.46
C HIS A 136 1.11 -2.36 5.45
N PHE A 137 1.68 -3.51 5.07
CA PHE A 137 1.88 -4.61 6.03
C PHE A 137 2.87 -4.27 7.14
N HIS A 138 3.84 -3.38 6.88
CA HIS A 138 4.76 -2.88 7.90
C HIS A 138 4.15 -1.80 8.80
N LYS A 139 3.30 -0.92 8.25
CA LYS A 139 2.73 0.26 8.93
C LYS A 139 1.28 0.47 8.47
N PRO A 140 0.32 -0.35 8.93
CA PRO A 140 -1.03 -0.43 8.36
C PRO A 140 -1.85 0.86 8.46
N ASN A 141 -1.55 1.71 9.45
CA ASN A 141 -2.23 2.97 9.66
C ASN A 141 -1.64 4.15 8.86
N LEU A 142 -0.53 3.94 8.15
CA LEU A 142 0.19 5.02 7.45
C LEU A 142 0.18 4.89 5.93
N PHE A 143 -0.05 3.70 5.38
CA PHE A 143 -0.02 3.48 3.94
C PHE A 143 -1.37 2.96 3.45
N PHE A 144 -1.97 3.64 2.49
CA PHE A 144 -3.10 3.09 1.75
C PHE A 144 -2.62 2.08 0.72
N ILE A 145 -3.37 0.99 0.55
CA ILE A 145 -3.12 -0.01 -0.48
C ILE A 145 -3.48 0.58 -1.84
N TYR A 146 -2.53 0.59 -2.77
CA TYR A 146 -2.76 1.05 -4.14
C TYR A 146 -3.03 -0.14 -5.07
N ASP A 147 -4.15 -0.08 -5.79
CA ASP A 147 -4.46 -0.91 -6.94
C ASP A 147 -5.20 -0.06 -7.99
N ASN A 148 -5.05 -0.39 -9.27
CA ASN A 148 -5.68 0.39 -10.35
C ASN A 148 -7.21 0.37 -10.25
N ARG A 149 -7.79 -0.77 -9.83
CA ARG A 149 -9.23 -0.89 -9.61
C ARG A 149 -9.69 0.05 -8.49
N ALA A 150 -8.97 0.04 -7.37
CA ALA A 150 -9.25 0.92 -6.25
C ALA A 150 -9.14 2.41 -6.65
N SER A 151 -8.09 2.77 -7.38
CA SER A 151 -7.87 4.14 -7.86
C SER A 151 -8.99 4.61 -8.81
N GLY A 152 -9.47 3.74 -9.68
CA GLY A 152 -10.59 4.05 -10.59
C GLY A 152 -11.89 4.29 -9.84
N THR A 153 -12.21 3.43 -8.87
CA THR A 153 -13.42 3.56 -8.05
C THR A 153 -13.38 4.77 -7.14
N LEU A 154 -12.23 5.08 -6.53
CA LEU A 154 -12.04 6.23 -5.65
C LEU A 154 -12.42 7.56 -6.33
N GLY A 155 -12.13 7.68 -7.64
CA GLY A 155 -12.49 8.85 -8.44
C GLY A 155 -14.00 9.11 -8.56
N LYS A 156 -14.85 8.15 -8.20
CA LYS A 156 -16.32 8.31 -8.17
C LYS A 156 -16.80 9.02 -6.90
N PHE A 157 -16.01 8.99 -5.82
CA PHE A 157 -16.35 9.56 -4.50
C PHE A 157 -15.58 10.84 -4.17
N VAL A 158 -14.32 10.95 -4.62
CA VAL A 158 -13.51 12.17 -4.49
C VAL A 158 -13.03 12.70 -5.85
N ASP A 159 -13.30 13.99 -6.09
CA ASP A 159 -12.92 14.70 -7.31
C ASP A 159 -11.41 15.01 -7.33
N ARG A 160 -11.00 16.12 -7.95
CA ARG A 160 -9.61 16.57 -7.99
C ARG A 160 -9.15 17.00 -6.60
N VAL A 161 -7.97 16.52 -6.23
CA VAL A 161 -7.23 16.99 -5.06
C VAL A 161 -6.07 17.88 -5.53
N PRO A 162 -5.61 18.84 -4.71
CA PRO A 162 -4.47 19.68 -5.07
C PRO A 162 -3.25 18.81 -5.40
N LYS A 163 -2.52 19.19 -6.44
CA LYS A 163 -1.28 18.51 -6.82
C LYS A 163 -0.23 18.70 -5.74
N GLU A 164 0.47 17.62 -5.40
CA GLU A 164 1.64 17.67 -4.55
C GLU A 164 2.86 18.08 -5.39
N ASN A 165 3.47 19.21 -5.03
CA ASN A 165 4.68 19.72 -5.69
C ASN A 165 5.94 19.46 -4.84
N ALA A 166 5.88 18.49 -3.93
CA ALA A 166 7.02 18.13 -3.11
C ALA A 166 8.06 17.30 -3.89
N ASN A 167 9.34 17.54 -3.60
CA ASN A 167 10.42 16.72 -4.15
C ASN A 167 10.45 15.33 -3.51
N GLY A 168 10.85 14.33 -4.29
CA GLY A 168 11.03 12.97 -3.79
C GLY A 168 9.73 12.23 -3.51
N VAL A 169 8.59 12.66 -4.06
CA VAL A 169 7.31 11.95 -3.97
C VAL A 169 6.90 11.35 -5.30
N ASP A 170 6.13 10.27 -5.22
CA ASP A 170 5.46 9.72 -6.37
C ASP A 170 4.11 10.44 -6.59
N LYS A 171 3.97 11.15 -7.72
CA LYS A 171 2.81 12.02 -7.98
C LYS A 171 1.48 11.26 -7.98
N THR A 172 1.43 10.11 -8.63
CA THR A 172 0.19 9.32 -8.75
C THR A 172 -0.25 8.75 -7.40
N TYR A 173 0.70 8.24 -6.60
CA TYR A 173 0.40 7.70 -5.28
C TYR A 173 0.05 8.82 -4.29
N SER A 174 0.72 9.98 -4.38
CA SER A 174 0.36 11.16 -3.57
C SER A 174 -1.08 11.63 -3.82
N ILE A 175 -1.49 11.74 -5.09
CA ILE A 175 -2.88 12.06 -5.45
C ILE A 175 -3.84 10.99 -4.89
N PHE A 176 -3.48 9.72 -5.00
CA PHE A 176 -4.28 8.62 -4.45
C PHE A 176 -4.45 8.73 -2.93
N VAL A 177 -3.36 8.92 -2.17
CA VAL A 177 -3.37 9.08 -0.71
C VAL A 177 -4.24 10.26 -0.29
N ARG A 178 -4.11 11.42 -0.94
CA ARG A 178 -4.95 12.60 -0.63
C ARG A 178 -6.43 12.34 -0.91
N LYS A 179 -6.77 11.62 -1.98
CA LYS A 179 -8.15 11.21 -2.24
C LYS A 179 -8.67 10.24 -1.18
N CYS A 180 -7.85 9.30 -0.72
CA CYS A 180 -8.22 8.39 0.37
C CYS A 180 -8.50 9.15 1.68
N LEU A 181 -7.65 10.11 2.05
CA LEU A 181 -7.85 10.95 3.22
C LEU A 181 -9.13 11.76 3.13
N ASN A 182 -9.38 12.44 2.00
CA ASN A 182 -10.61 13.20 1.80
C ASN A 182 -11.87 12.31 1.89
N LEU A 183 -11.80 11.08 1.37
CA LEU A 183 -12.91 10.13 1.49
C LEU A 183 -13.10 9.67 2.95
N GLN A 184 -12.02 9.39 3.68
CA GLN A 184 -12.10 9.05 5.11
C GLN A 184 -12.71 10.19 5.92
N ASP A 185 -12.28 11.43 5.66
CA ASP A 185 -12.81 12.62 6.31
C ASP A 185 -14.32 12.75 6.05
N LYS A 186 -14.73 12.61 4.79
CA LYS A 186 -16.15 12.65 4.40
C LYS A 186 -16.97 11.58 5.13
N ILE A 187 -16.49 10.34 5.17
CA ILE A 187 -17.17 9.23 5.86
C ILE A 187 -17.25 9.50 7.37
N ARG A 188 -16.17 10.00 7.99
CA ARG A 188 -16.16 10.37 9.40
C ARG A 188 -17.15 11.49 9.69
N ASP A 189 -17.14 12.55 8.91
CA ASP A 189 -17.87 13.77 9.23
C ASP A 189 -19.38 13.59 8.98
N GLU A 190 -19.76 12.85 7.94
CA GLU A 190 -21.16 12.64 7.57
C GLU A 190 -21.80 11.37 8.20
N LEU A 191 -21.03 10.31 8.43
CA LEU A 191 -21.53 9.03 8.97
C LEU A 191 -21.01 8.67 10.36
N ARG A 192 -20.06 9.44 10.91
CA ARG A 192 -19.41 9.17 12.22
C ARG A 192 -18.69 7.82 12.27
N VAL A 193 -18.21 7.34 11.12
CA VAL A 193 -17.42 6.10 11.02
C VAL A 193 -15.96 6.43 10.71
N ASN A 194 -15.04 5.96 11.56
CA ASN A 194 -13.60 6.09 11.35
C ASN A 194 -13.05 4.81 10.72
N LEU A 195 -12.76 4.84 9.43
CA LEU A 195 -12.15 3.71 8.73
C LEU A 195 -10.62 3.78 8.80
N THR A 196 -9.96 2.67 9.11
CA THR A 196 -8.53 2.48 8.87
C THR A 196 -8.23 2.42 7.36
N PRO A 197 -6.96 2.57 6.93
CA PRO A 197 -6.59 2.41 5.52
C PRO A 197 -7.04 1.06 4.93
N ARG A 198 -7.00 -0.02 5.71
CA ARG A 198 -7.45 -1.34 5.25
C ARG A 198 -8.96 -1.43 5.11
N GLN A 199 -9.72 -0.88 6.04
CA GLN A 199 -11.19 -0.87 5.95
C GLN A 199 -11.67 0.03 4.81
N LEU A 200 -10.98 1.16 4.55
CA LEU A 200 -11.25 1.97 3.36
C LEU A 200 -10.99 1.19 2.07
N ASP A 201 -9.87 0.48 1.99
CA ASP A 201 -9.55 -0.40 0.84
C ASP A 201 -10.65 -1.47 0.65
N ASN A 202 -11.10 -2.13 1.72
CA ASN A 202 -12.20 -3.10 1.66
C ASN A 202 -13.47 -2.46 1.06
N PHE A 203 -13.84 -1.25 1.48
CA PHE A 203 -14.99 -0.53 0.94
C PHE A 203 -14.82 -0.22 -0.56
N ILE A 204 -13.67 0.33 -0.95
CA ILE A 204 -13.41 0.71 -2.34
C ILE A 204 -13.41 -0.53 -3.25
N ILE A 205 -12.82 -1.64 -2.80
CA ILE A 205 -12.79 -2.90 -3.56
C ILE A 205 -14.18 -3.52 -3.66
N ASP A 206 -14.99 -3.48 -2.60
CA ASP A 206 -16.37 -3.93 -2.65
C ASP A 206 -17.17 -3.17 -3.72
N ILE A 207 -17.01 -1.84 -3.81
CA ILE A 207 -17.62 -1.02 -4.88
C ILE A 207 -17.07 -1.39 -6.26
N ALA A 208 -15.77 -1.67 -6.37
CA ALA A 208 -15.15 -2.05 -7.63
C ALA A 208 -15.70 -3.40 -8.16
N ASN A 209 -15.97 -4.35 -7.28
CA ASN A 209 -16.41 -5.70 -7.64
C ASN A 209 -17.93 -5.79 -7.84
N ASN A 210 -18.70 -5.12 -6.99
CA ASN A 210 -20.16 -5.26 -6.93
C ASN A 210 -20.92 -4.09 -7.57
N GLY A 211 -20.20 -3.09 -8.08
CA GLY A 211 -20.81 -1.90 -8.70
C GLY A 211 -21.32 -0.88 -7.69
N ILE A 212 -21.98 0.15 -8.24
CA ILE A 212 -22.71 1.19 -7.51
C ILE A 212 -24.06 0.61 -7.09
#